data_AF-A0A961NPG9-F1
#
_entry.id   AF-A0A961NPG9-F1
#
_cell.length_a   1.000
_cell.length_b   1.000
_cell.length_c   1.000
_cell.angle_alpha   90.00
_cell.angle_beta   90.00
_cell.angle_gamma   90.00
#
_symmetry.space_group_name_H-M   'P 1'
#
loop_
_entity.id
_entity.type
_entity.pdbx_description
1 polymer ?
#
loop_
_entity_poly.entity_id
_entity_poly.type
_entity_poly.pdbx_seq_one_letter_code
_entity_poly.pdbx_strand_id
1 'polypeptide(L)'
;HPPIALNRLFAVPPGDRIVHFVIYCPFNATAHDLHEPALALHLPGVGNNWSVYLNGKLIHNDIHLNARGIPRIRRTRMRATVPIHPNDLREGENLLALHIVGEAPNEWITDDVPGLFFEQGFRIDRLIDLERYRSDSWEFALIVLFIGFGFYHLIIYFRRPQDSFNLYFSLFTLALFLYYFTRSRYLYNSIEDTEYITRTELFSLPFLTPLFLLFLDSYFRPNDSRPLWLKILMGVEAFFGVLFLITPFLYINVVYRVWLFLHLPLILILPPVYLTIVNLRRYRDALKMTLSVMVLYVTASWDMINAVFHIISMEPLFRYGFFIFALLPVVTMANRFVSAFNYLDRVNAELDRKNNALLEL
;
A
#
# COMPACT_ATOMS: atom_id res chain seq x y z
N HIS A 1 -15.23 8.86 12.62
CA HIS A 1 -15.65 10.23 12.28
C HIS A 1 -14.83 10.66 11.09
N PRO A 2 -15.36 10.83 9.87
CA PRO A 2 -14.57 10.92 8.62
C PRO A 2 -13.35 11.86 8.70
N PRO A 3 -12.31 11.66 7.85
CA PRO A 3 -11.10 12.50 7.86
C PRO A 3 -11.44 13.99 7.84
N ILE A 4 -10.56 14.82 8.41
CA ILE A 4 -10.74 16.27 8.43
C ILE A 4 -10.49 16.81 7.00
N ALA A 5 -11.51 16.69 6.16
CA ALA A 5 -11.52 17.21 4.80
C ALA A 5 -11.76 18.72 4.85
N LEU A 6 -10.71 19.51 4.63
CA LEU A 6 -10.76 20.96 4.82
C LEU A 6 -11.78 21.66 3.93
N ASN A 7 -12.03 21.14 2.74
CA ASN A 7 -13.08 21.60 1.82
C ASN A 7 -14.52 21.32 2.29
N ARG A 8 -14.72 20.40 3.24
CA ARG A 8 -16.02 20.24 3.92
C ARG A 8 -16.23 21.30 4.99
N LEU A 9 -15.14 21.84 5.53
CA LEU A 9 -15.14 22.90 6.55
C LEU A 9 -15.11 24.30 5.92
N PHE A 10 -14.42 24.45 4.79
CA PHE A 10 -14.23 25.70 4.07
C PHE A 10 -14.72 25.52 2.63
N ALA A 11 -15.64 26.36 2.17
CA ALA A 11 -16.08 26.32 0.78
C ALA A 11 -14.92 26.74 -0.14
N VAL A 12 -14.33 25.76 -0.83
CA VAL A 12 -13.27 26.00 -1.81
C VAL A 12 -13.82 25.76 -3.21
N PRO A 13 -13.94 26.81 -4.05
CA PRO A 13 -14.42 26.62 -5.40
C PRO A 13 -13.36 25.87 -6.23
N PRO A 14 -13.77 24.92 -7.08
CA PRO A 14 -12.85 24.18 -7.92
C PRO A 14 -12.01 25.08 -8.84
N GLY A 15 -10.86 24.59 -9.28
CA GLY A 15 -10.06 25.24 -10.32
C GLY A 15 -8.56 25.04 -10.16
N ASP A 16 -7.80 25.57 -11.11
CA ASP A 16 -6.33 25.50 -11.12
C ASP A 16 -5.73 26.66 -10.30
N ARG A 17 -5.91 26.60 -8.98
CA ARG A 17 -5.41 27.62 -8.04
C ARG A 17 -4.80 26.99 -6.81
N ILE A 18 -3.93 27.74 -6.16
CA ILE A 18 -3.38 27.39 -4.85
C ILE A 18 -4.28 27.95 -3.77
N VAL A 19 -4.60 27.11 -2.80
CA VAL A 19 -5.36 27.47 -1.60
C VAL A 19 -4.50 27.40 -0.36
N HIS A 20 -4.79 28.31 0.56
CA HIS A 20 -4.18 28.36 1.87
C HIS A 20 -5.26 28.13 2.92
N PHE A 21 -5.04 27.15 3.79
CA PHE A 21 -5.87 26.89 4.95
C PHE A 21 -5.09 27.24 6.20
N VAL A 22 -5.72 27.96 7.13
CA VAL A 22 -5.15 28.21 8.46
C VAL A 22 -6.13 27.68 9.50
N ILE A 23 -5.70 26.70 10.26
CA ILE A 23 -6.48 26.06 11.32
C ILE A 23 -5.92 26.54 12.65
N TYR A 24 -6.76 27.17 13.46
CA TYR A 24 -6.43 27.61 14.80
C TYR A 24 -6.91 26.59 15.83
N CYS A 25 -6.03 26.22 16.75
CA CYS A 25 -6.33 25.28 17.83
C CYS A 25 -5.84 25.90 19.15
N PRO A 26 -6.74 26.51 19.93
CA PRO A 26 -6.42 26.95 21.28
C PRO A 26 -6.29 25.74 22.20
N PHE A 27 -5.32 25.78 23.11
CA PHE A 27 -5.12 24.76 24.14
C PHE A 27 -4.54 25.39 25.41
N ASN A 28 -4.77 24.77 26.55
CA ASN A 28 -4.20 25.22 27.83
C ASN A 28 -2.94 24.41 28.16
N ALA A 29 -1.88 25.09 28.56
CA ALA A 29 -0.67 24.49 29.11
C ALA A 29 -0.57 24.83 30.61
N THR A 30 -0.15 23.85 31.39
CA THR A 30 0.07 23.98 32.84
C THR A 30 1.51 24.40 33.14
N ALA A 31 1.78 24.90 34.34
CA ALA A 31 3.15 25.16 34.79
C ALA A 31 4.07 23.93 34.67
N HIS A 32 3.53 22.71 34.82
CA HIS A 32 4.28 21.47 34.61
C HIS A 32 4.75 21.33 33.15
N ASP A 33 3.88 21.62 32.18
CA ASP A 33 4.19 21.52 30.75
C ASP A 33 5.31 22.48 30.32
N LEU A 34 5.44 23.62 31.01
CA LEU A 34 6.53 24.59 30.79
C LEU A 34 7.89 24.09 31.29
N HIS A 35 7.92 23.07 32.15
CA HIS A 35 9.14 22.46 32.66
C HIS A 35 9.45 21.11 32.01
N GLU A 36 8.55 20.58 31.17
CA GLU A 36 8.75 19.34 30.43
C GLU A 36 9.73 19.60 29.27
N PRO A 37 10.96 19.04 29.29
CA PRO A 37 12.04 19.46 28.40
C PRO A 37 11.88 19.05 26.93
N ALA A 38 10.85 18.27 26.59
CA ALA A 38 10.73 17.68 25.26
C ALA A 38 9.28 17.44 24.85
N LEU A 39 8.42 18.46 24.82
CA LEU A 39 7.10 18.34 24.19
C LEU A 39 7.21 18.39 22.67
N ALA A 40 6.29 17.72 21.97
CA ALA A 40 6.16 17.83 20.53
C ALA A 40 4.72 17.65 20.07
N LEU A 41 4.37 18.34 18.99
CA LEU A 41 3.14 18.13 18.25
C LEU A 41 3.30 16.92 17.34
N HIS A 42 2.41 15.95 17.48
CA HIS A 42 2.28 14.80 16.59
C HIS A 42 1.15 15.00 15.58
N LEU A 43 1.49 14.85 14.30
CA LEU A 43 0.53 14.84 13.19
C LEU A 43 0.59 13.46 12.51
N PRO A 44 -0.44 12.62 12.58
CA PRO A 44 -0.46 11.28 11.96
C PRO A 44 -0.28 11.33 10.44
N GLY A 45 -0.78 12.38 9.79
CA GLY A 45 -0.53 12.69 8.39
C GLY A 45 -0.91 14.13 8.08
N VAL A 46 -0.04 14.85 7.38
CA VAL A 46 -0.24 16.25 6.99
C VAL A 46 0.38 16.52 5.63
N GLY A 47 -0.31 17.27 4.78
CA GLY A 47 0.20 17.67 3.47
C GLY A 47 -0.90 18.28 2.62
N ASN A 48 -0.65 18.75 1.41
CA ASN A 48 0.68 19.10 0.90
C ASN A 48 1.12 20.43 1.54
N ASN A 49 2.44 20.64 1.67
CA ASN A 49 3.12 21.88 2.11
C ASN A 49 2.50 22.58 3.33
N TRP A 50 3.18 22.52 4.47
CA TRP A 50 2.58 22.97 5.72
C TRP A 50 3.60 23.64 6.64
N SER A 51 3.11 24.52 7.50
CA SER A 51 3.89 25.16 8.55
C SER A 51 3.08 25.23 9.84
N VAL A 52 3.80 25.32 10.96
CA VAL A 52 3.21 25.36 12.29
C VAL A 52 3.69 26.60 13.01
N TYR A 53 2.73 27.31 13.59
CA TYR A 53 2.98 28.45 14.46
C TYR A 53 2.45 28.15 15.86
N LEU A 54 3.18 28.60 16.88
CA LEU A 54 2.78 28.56 18.27
C LEU A 54 2.85 29.99 18.81
N ASN A 55 1.72 30.50 19.32
CA ASN A 55 1.62 31.85 19.87
C ASN A 55 2.13 32.94 18.91
N GLY A 56 1.93 32.75 17.59
CA GLY A 56 2.39 33.64 16.53
C GLY A 56 3.85 33.42 16.08
N LYS A 57 4.63 32.60 16.78
CA LYS A 57 6.01 32.23 16.39
C LYS A 57 5.99 31.02 15.46
N LEU A 58 6.70 31.09 14.34
CA LEU A 58 6.93 29.94 13.45
C LEU A 58 7.83 28.90 14.15
N ILE A 59 7.32 27.69 14.35
CA ILE A 59 8.08 26.57 14.96
C ILE A 59 8.41 25.45 13.97
N HIS A 60 7.73 25.38 12.83
CA HIS A 60 8.05 24.45 11.74
C HIS A 60 7.64 25.01 10.38
N ASN A 61 8.47 24.78 9.36
CA ASN A 61 8.17 25.18 7.99
C ASN A 61 8.58 24.09 7.00
N ASP A 62 7.62 23.55 6.26
CA ASP A 62 7.80 22.61 5.15
C ASP A 62 6.97 23.10 3.94
N ILE A 63 6.87 24.42 3.75
CA ILE A 63 6.22 25.07 2.61
C ILE A 63 7.27 25.43 1.55
N HIS A 64 7.10 24.88 0.34
CA HIS A 64 8.03 25.02 -0.78
C HIS A 64 7.34 25.59 -2.01
N LEU A 65 7.14 26.90 -2.04
CA LEU A 65 6.53 27.60 -3.16
C LEU A 65 7.60 28.27 -4.05
N ASN A 66 7.32 28.39 -5.35
CA ASN A 66 8.11 29.19 -6.27
C ASN A 66 7.74 30.69 -6.16
N ALA A 67 8.44 31.55 -6.93
CA ALA A 67 8.21 33.00 -6.93
C ALA A 67 6.78 33.44 -7.34
N ARG A 68 5.98 32.53 -7.94
CA ARG A 68 4.59 32.77 -8.33
C ARG A 68 3.59 32.21 -7.31
N GLY A 69 4.06 31.68 -6.17
CA GLY A 69 3.22 31.06 -5.14
C GLY A 69 2.74 29.65 -5.47
N ILE A 70 3.29 29.02 -6.52
CA ILE A 70 2.94 27.65 -6.92
C ILE A 70 3.90 26.66 -6.24
N PRO A 71 3.43 25.52 -5.70
CA PRO A 71 4.29 24.49 -5.13
C PRO A 71 5.40 24.08 -6.10
N ARG A 72 6.65 24.26 -5.69
CA ARG A 72 7.84 23.76 -6.42
C ARG A 72 7.94 22.24 -6.26
N ILE A 73 7.60 21.76 -5.07
CA ILE A 73 7.52 20.35 -4.71
C ILE A 73 6.24 20.12 -3.90
N ARG A 74 5.74 18.88 -3.91
CA ARG A 74 4.62 18.49 -3.04
C ARG A 74 5.20 17.84 -1.80
N ARG A 75 4.76 18.32 -0.63
CA ARG A 75 5.31 17.84 0.64
C ARG A 75 4.23 17.31 1.56
N THR A 76 4.08 15.99 1.58
CA THR A 76 3.31 15.24 2.57
C THR A 76 4.23 14.59 3.60
N ARG A 77 3.83 14.57 4.87
CA ARG A 77 4.52 13.87 5.95
C ARG A 77 3.58 12.91 6.65
N MET A 78 4.04 11.67 6.80
CA MET A 78 3.37 10.66 7.61
C MET A 78 4.00 10.61 9.00
N ARG A 79 3.17 10.66 10.04
CA ARG A 79 3.59 10.66 11.44
C ARG A 79 4.65 11.74 11.72
N ALA A 80 4.34 12.98 11.32
CA ALA A 80 5.21 14.12 11.57
C ALA A 80 5.27 14.41 13.08
N THR A 81 6.43 14.88 13.52
CA THR A 81 6.67 15.31 14.90
C THR A 81 7.36 16.66 14.85
N VAL A 82 6.71 17.67 15.41
CA VAL A 82 7.25 19.04 15.50
C VAL A 82 7.62 19.31 16.95
N PRO A 83 8.91 19.42 17.29
CA PRO A 83 9.34 19.78 18.63
C PRO A 83 8.76 21.13 19.07
N ILE A 84 8.28 21.20 20.30
CA ILE A 84 7.81 22.42 20.95
C ILE A 84 8.83 22.78 22.03
N HIS A 85 9.47 23.93 21.89
CA HIS A 85 10.40 24.40 22.90
C HIS A 85 9.62 24.97 24.09
N PRO A 86 9.97 24.66 25.36
CA PRO A 86 9.21 25.13 26.52
C PRO A 86 9.09 26.67 26.59
N ASN A 87 10.14 27.39 26.19
CA ASN A 87 10.12 28.86 26.08
C ASN A 87 9.09 29.44 25.09
N ASP A 88 8.52 28.62 24.20
CA ASP A 88 7.49 29.06 23.25
C ASP A 88 6.06 28.89 23.82
N LEU A 89 5.94 28.19 24.95
CA LEU A 89 4.70 28.02 25.70
C LEU A 89 4.51 29.14 26.73
N ARG A 90 3.25 29.40 27.06
CA ARG A 90 2.81 30.27 28.14
C ARG A 90 1.99 29.46 29.11
N GLU A 91 2.05 29.75 30.41
CA GLU A 91 1.11 29.16 31.35
C GLU A 91 -0.30 29.68 31.04
N GLY A 92 -1.28 28.77 30.99
CA GLY A 92 -2.65 29.08 30.57
C GLY A 92 -2.84 28.91 29.06
N GLU A 93 -3.54 29.84 28.42
CA GLU A 93 -3.98 29.71 27.03
C GLU A 93 -2.82 29.89 26.03
N ASN A 94 -2.71 28.94 25.12
CA ASN A 94 -1.79 28.94 23.99
C ASN A 94 -2.57 28.74 22.70
N LEU A 95 -2.04 29.26 21.59
CA LEU A 95 -2.65 29.13 20.27
C LEU A 95 -1.69 28.41 19.33
N LEU A 96 -2.08 27.24 18.87
CA LEU A 96 -1.45 26.55 17.76
C LEU A 96 -2.13 26.97 16.46
N ALA A 97 -1.37 27.31 15.43
CA ALA A 97 -1.90 27.52 14.09
C ALA A 97 -1.19 26.62 13.09
N LEU A 98 -1.97 25.83 12.36
CA LEU A 98 -1.50 24.99 11.27
C LEU A 98 -1.85 25.66 9.93
N HIS A 99 -0.83 26.04 9.17
CA HIS A 99 -0.99 26.63 7.85
C HIS A 99 -0.66 25.58 6.79
N ILE A 100 -1.61 25.28 5.91
CA ILE A 100 -1.52 24.25 4.88
C ILE A 100 -1.73 24.90 3.51
N VAL A 101 -0.93 24.49 2.53
CA VAL A 101 -0.91 25.08 1.20
C VAL A 101 -0.92 24.00 0.13
N GLY A 102 -1.86 24.06 -0.81
CA GLY A 102 -1.81 23.16 -1.95
C GLY A 102 -2.87 23.49 -2.98
N GLU A 103 -3.16 22.51 -3.82
CA GLU A 103 -4.05 22.70 -4.97
C GLU A 103 -5.51 22.71 -4.50
N ALA A 104 -6.29 23.60 -5.09
CA ALA A 104 -7.75 23.53 -5.02
C ALA A 104 -8.23 22.20 -5.60
N PRO A 105 -9.42 21.74 -5.18
CA PRO A 105 -10.03 20.59 -5.82
C PRO A 105 -10.26 20.89 -7.31
N ASN A 106 -10.18 19.87 -8.14
CA ASN A 106 -10.54 20.00 -9.55
C ASN A 106 -12.06 19.90 -9.74
N GLU A 107 -12.55 20.23 -10.93
CA GLU A 107 -14.00 20.24 -11.23
C GLU A 107 -14.68 18.87 -11.14
N TRP A 108 -13.90 17.78 -11.23
CA TRP A 108 -14.39 16.41 -11.27
C TRP A 108 -14.38 15.75 -9.89
N ILE A 109 -13.50 16.22 -9.00
CA ILE A 109 -13.30 15.71 -7.65
C ILE A 109 -13.19 16.91 -6.71
N THR A 110 -14.30 17.17 -6.01
CA THR A 110 -14.44 18.33 -5.12
C THR A 110 -13.94 18.05 -3.71
N ASP A 111 -13.74 16.78 -3.34
CA ASP A 111 -13.36 16.32 -2.01
C ASP A 111 -11.83 16.21 -1.79
N ASP A 112 -11.02 16.38 -2.84
CA ASP A 112 -9.56 16.29 -2.79
C ASP A 112 -8.92 17.67 -2.55
N VAL A 113 -8.49 17.91 -1.31
CA VAL A 113 -7.71 19.09 -0.91
C VAL A 113 -6.55 18.68 -0.03
N PRO A 114 -5.44 19.44 -0.05
CA PRO A 114 -4.40 19.31 0.96
C PRO A 114 -5.04 19.49 2.34
N GLY A 115 -4.61 18.70 3.31
CA GLY A 115 -5.02 18.86 4.68
C GLY A 115 -4.50 17.77 5.61
N LEU A 116 -5.43 17.31 6.42
CA LEU A 116 -5.22 16.33 7.47
C LEU A 116 -5.89 15.02 7.04
N PHE A 117 -5.10 13.98 6.81
CA PHE A 117 -5.57 12.75 6.17
C PHE A 117 -6.22 11.75 7.14
N PHE A 118 -6.14 12.02 8.44
CA PHE A 118 -6.60 11.12 9.50
C PHE A 118 -7.70 11.77 10.33
N GLU A 119 -8.53 10.92 10.93
CA GLU A 119 -9.64 11.32 11.83
C GLU A 119 -9.14 11.64 13.25
N GLN A 120 -8.07 10.96 13.66
CA GLN A 120 -7.60 10.90 15.04
C GLN A 120 -6.08 10.73 15.08
N GLY A 121 -5.49 10.92 16.26
CA GLY A 121 -4.05 10.77 16.49
C GLY A 121 -3.27 12.08 16.54
N PHE A 122 -3.92 13.22 16.28
CA PHE A 122 -3.34 14.55 16.53
C PHE A 122 -3.23 14.78 18.04
N ARG A 123 -2.02 15.05 18.53
CA ARG A 123 -1.78 15.29 19.97
C ARG A 123 -0.50 16.06 20.21
N ILE A 124 -0.43 16.77 21.33
CA ILE A 124 0.82 17.25 21.92
C ILE A 124 1.18 16.27 23.04
N ASP A 125 2.40 15.75 23.00
CA ASP A 125 2.86 14.75 23.96
C ASP A 125 4.39 14.82 24.09
N ARG A 126 4.96 14.07 25.03
CA ARG A 126 6.42 13.99 25.19
C ARG A 126 7.03 13.33 23.96
N LEU A 127 8.12 13.93 23.46
CA LEU A 127 8.86 13.46 22.30
C LEU A 127 9.27 12.01 22.46
N ILE A 128 9.69 11.59 23.65
CA ILE A 128 10.10 10.20 23.92
C ILE A 128 8.93 9.20 23.83
N ASP A 129 7.72 9.61 24.22
CA ASP A 129 6.53 8.75 24.17
C ASP A 129 6.00 8.66 22.75
N LEU A 130 5.99 9.80 22.06
CA LEU A 130 5.78 9.83 20.62
C LEU A 130 6.81 8.96 19.92
N GLU A 131 8.05 8.91 20.41
CA GLU A 131 9.10 8.08 19.82
C GLU A 131 8.90 6.59 20.02
N ARG A 132 8.48 6.17 21.22
CA ARG A 132 8.16 4.76 21.52
C ARG A 132 6.94 4.27 20.76
N TYR A 133 5.96 5.13 20.51
CA TYR A 133 4.79 4.81 19.68
C TYR A 133 5.15 4.61 18.18
N ARG A 134 6.40 4.90 17.76
CA ARG A 134 6.88 4.80 16.36
C ARG A 134 7.46 3.44 15.96
N SER A 135 7.27 2.35 16.72
CA SER A 135 7.87 1.07 16.30
C SER A 135 7.18 0.51 15.04
N ASP A 136 7.64 0.94 13.86
CA ASP A 136 7.24 0.45 12.54
C ASP A 136 7.84 -0.93 12.23
N SER A 137 8.45 -1.58 13.24
CA SER A 137 9.20 -2.83 13.11
C SER A 137 8.37 -3.94 12.46
N TRP A 138 7.07 -4.03 12.76
CA TRP A 138 6.20 -5.02 12.14
C TRP A 138 5.92 -4.71 10.67
N GLU A 139 5.63 -3.45 10.32
CA GLU A 139 5.40 -3.04 8.94
C GLU A 139 6.66 -3.26 8.09
N PHE A 140 7.83 -2.91 8.64
CA PHE A 140 9.11 -3.13 7.99
C PHE A 140 9.43 -4.63 7.84
N ALA A 141 9.15 -5.45 8.86
CA ALA A 141 9.31 -6.90 8.77
C ALA A 141 8.46 -7.49 7.64
N LEU A 142 7.20 -7.06 7.48
CA LEU A 142 6.34 -7.48 6.38
C LEU A 142 6.92 -7.06 5.01
N ILE A 143 7.36 -5.82 4.87
CA ILE A 143 7.99 -5.32 3.64
C ILE A 143 9.22 -6.15 3.26
N VAL A 144 10.09 -6.46 4.23
CA VAL A 144 11.27 -7.32 4.05
C VAL A 144 10.88 -8.75 3.65
N LEU A 145 9.81 -9.29 4.24
CA LEU A 145 9.29 -10.60 3.84
C LEU A 145 8.76 -10.60 2.40
N PHE A 146 8.09 -9.53 1.96
CA PHE A 146 7.53 -9.46 0.60
C PHE A 146 8.63 -9.42 -0.46
N ILE A 147 9.67 -8.61 -0.27
CA ILE A 147 10.82 -8.60 -1.17
C ILE A 147 11.58 -9.94 -1.13
N GLY A 148 11.68 -10.57 0.05
CA GLY A 148 12.26 -11.90 0.22
C GLY A 148 11.52 -12.97 -0.59
N PHE A 149 10.18 -13.03 -0.48
CA PHE A 149 9.36 -13.92 -1.31
C PHE A 149 9.50 -13.62 -2.79
N GLY A 150 9.52 -12.34 -3.17
CA GLY A 150 9.74 -11.89 -4.54
C GLY A 150 11.02 -12.46 -5.15
N PHE A 151 12.16 -12.25 -4.50
CA PHE A 151 13.43 -12.78 -4.99
C PHE A 151 13.54 -14.29 -4.91
N TYR A 152 13.01 -14.92 -3.86
CA TYR A 152 13.02 -16.38 -3.73
C TYR A 152 12.31 -17.05 -4.92
N HIS A 153 11.10 -16.61 -5.26
CA HIS A 153 10.37 -17.16 -6.39
C HIS A 153 11.00 -16.77 -7.74
N LEU A 154 11.63 -15.59 -7.85
CA LEU A 154 12.37 -15.21 -9.06
C LEU A 154 13.54 -16.15 -9.34
N ILE A 155 14.30 -16.48 -8.29
CA ILE A 155 15.44 -17.40 -8.37
C ILE A 155 14.97 -18.81 -8.77
N ILE A 156 13.85 -19.28 -8.21
CA ILE A 156 13.25 -20.56 -8.61
C ILE A 156 12.86 -20.54 -10.08
N TYR A 157 12.23 -19.46 -10.55
CA TYR A 157 11.84 -19.33 -11.94
C TYR A 157 13.04 -19.43 -12.89
N PHE A 158 14.16 -18.75 -12.60
CA PHE A 158 15.35 -18.86 -13.43
C PHE A 158 15.95 -20.27 -13.45
N ARG A 159 15.80 -21.04 -12.37
CA ARG A 159 16.24 -22.45 -12.33
C ARG A 159 15.24 -23.42 -12.98
N ARG A 160 13.95 -23.08 -12.96
CA ARG A 160 12.86 -23.91 -13.46
C ARG A 160 11.84 -23.06 -14.23
N PRO A 161 12.19 -22.55 -15.44
CA PRO A 161 11.29 -21.66 -16.20
C PRO A 161 9.97 -22.32 -16.60
N GLN A 162 9.93 -23.65 -16.66
CA GLN A 162 8.71 -24.43 -16.88
C GLN A 162 7.64 -24.17 -15.80
N ASP A 163 8.07 -23.82 -14.58
CA ASP A 163 7.19 -23.49 -13.46
C ASP A 163 6.92 -21.97 -13.45
N SER A 164 6.35 -21.47 -14.56
CA SER A 164 6.14 -20.04 -14.83
C SER A 164 5.28 -19.31 -13.78
N PHE A 165 4.49 -20.03 -12.98
CA PHE A 165 3.77 -19.43 -11.85
C PHE A 165 4.72 -18.73 -10.86
N ASN A 166 5.98 -19.18 -10.74
CA ASN A 166 6.97 -18.52 -9.89
C ASN A 166 7.33 -17.12 -10.38
N LEU A 167 7.37 -16.89 -11.69
CA LEU A 167 7.60 -15.55 -12.25
C LEU A 167 6.46 -14.61 -11.86
N TYR A 168 5.22 -15.02 -12.10
CA TYR A 168 4.06 -14.15 -11.81
C TYR A 168 3.88 -13.90 -10.32
N PHE A 169 4.14 -14.92 -9.47
CA PHE A 169 4.15 -14.74 -8.02
C PHE A 169 5.26 -13.79 -7.58
N SER A 170 6.46 -13.91 -8.16
CA SER A 170 7.56 -12.99 -7.89
C SER A 170 7.21 -11.56 -8.27
N LEU A 171 6.72 -11.33 -9.49
CA LEU A 171 6.33 -9.99 -9.94
C LEU A 171 5.20 -9.41 -9.09
N PHE A 172 4.20 -10.22 -8.72
CA PHE A 172 3.11 -9.82 -7.83
C PHE A 172 3.65 -9.37 -6.46
N THR A 173 4.54 -10.16 -5.85
CA THR A 173 5.10 -9.86 -4.52
C THR A 173 6.08 -8.70 -4.54
N LEU A 174 6.83 -8.51 -5.62
CA LEU A 174 7.70 -7.34 -5.82
C LEU A 174 6.88 -6.07 -6.06
N ALA A 175 5.78 -6.14 -6.81
CA ALA A 175 4.83 -5.03 -6.93
C ALA A 175 4.19 -4.68 -5.58
N LEU A 176 3.86 -5.70 -4.78
CA LEU A 176 3.32 -5.51 -3.44
C LEU A 176 4.34 -4.89 -2.47
N PHE A 177 5.60 -5.33 -2.55
CA PHE A 177 6.71 -4.69 -1.85
C PHE A 177 6.80 -3.21 -2.24
N LEU A 178 6.80 -2.90 -3.54
CA LEU A 178 6.92 -1.53 -4.02
C LEU A 178 5.78 -0.65 -3.48
N TYR A 179 4.53 -1.13 -3.57
CA TYR A 179 3.34 -0.47 -3.05
C TYR A 179 3.42 -0.17 -1.54
N TYR A 180 3.79 -1.16 -0.71
CA TYR A 180 3.88 -0.93 0.74
C TYR A 180 5.13 -0.15 1.15
N PHE A 181 6.21 -0.26 0.39
CA PHE A 181 7.44 0.49 0.64
C PHE A 181 7.24 1.99 0.37
N THR A 182 6.53 2.36 -0.70
CA THR A 182 6.14 3.77 -0.96
C THR A 182 5.25 4.33 0.12
N ARG A 183 4.40 3.50 0.73
CA ARG A 183 3.56 3.89 1.88
C ARG A 183 4.31 3.90 3.21
N SER A 184 5.57 3.46 3.24
CA SER A 184 6.35 3.48 4.46
C SER A 184 6.75 4.90 4.84
N ARG A 185 6.72 5.17 6.14
CA ARG A 185 7.21 6.44 6.68
C ARG A 185 8.65 6.74 6.26
N TYR A 186 9.49 5.71 6.14
CA TYR A 186 10.88 5.86 5.71
C TYR A 186 10.97 6.59 4.37
N LEU A 187 10.12 6.25 3.38
CA LEU A 187 10.11 6.94 2.09
C LEU A 187 9.62 8.38 2.20
N TYR A 188 8.50 8.61 2.90
CA TYR A 188 7.95 9.95 3.13
C TYR A 188 8.91 10.88 3.89
N ASN A 189 9.83 10.31 4.68
CA ASN A 189 10.85 11.08 5.36
C ASN A 189 12.09 11.37 4.50
N SER A 190 12.45 10.43 3.62
CA SER A 190 13.71 10.45 2.87
C SER A 190 13.63 11.17 1.52
N ILE A 191 12.47 11.07 0.84
CA ILE A 191 12.26 11.74 -0.45
C ILE A 191 11.62 13.10 -0.19
N GLU A 192 12.15 14.15 -0.81
CA GLU A 192 11.66 15.53 -0.61
C GLU A 192 10.31 15.74 -1.28
N ASP A 193 10.23 15.49 -2.59
CA ASP A 193 8.99 15.62 -3.35
C ASP A 193 8.16 14.33 -3.28
N THR A 194 7.04 14.40 -2.55
CA THR A 194 6.16 13.25 -2.34
C THR A 194 5.36 12.88 -3.58
N GLU A 195 5.38 13.70 -4.63
CA GLU A 195 4.80 13.32 -5.93
C GLU A 195 5.40 12.01 -6.46
N TYR A 196 6.72 11.85 -6.38
CA TYR A 196 7.38 10.62 -6.83
C TYR A 196 6.93 9.39 -6.04
N ILE A 197 6.67 9.57 -4.75
CA ILE A 197 6.16 8.51 -3.88
C ILE A 197 4.77 8.10 -4.34
N THR A 198 3.85 9.06 -4.48
CA THR A 198 2.46 8.82 -4.89
C THR A 198 2.39 8.20 -6.28
N ARG A 199 3.18 8.68 -7.25
CA ARG A 199 3.23 8.10 -8.60
C ARG A 199 3.74 6.67 -8.61
N THR A 200 4.75 6.37 -7.81
CA THR A 200 5.31 5.01 -7.72
C THR A 200 4.32 4.06 -7.04
N GLU A 201 3.65 4.53 -5.98
CA GLU A 201 2.57 3.80 -5.32
C GLU A 201 1.47 3.43 -6.32
N LEU A 202 0.93 4.44 -7.01
CA LEU A 202 -0.17 4.27 -7.97
C LEU A 202 0.26 3.53 -9.24
N PHE A 203 1.53 3.58 -9.63
CA PHE A 203 2.05 2.74 -10.72
C PHE A 203 2.04 1.26 -10.35
N SER A 204 2.46 0.91 -9.13
CA SER A 204 2.59 -0.49 -8.71
C SER A 204 1.25 -1.18 -8.45
N LEU A 205 0.25 -0.43 -7.99
CA LEU A 205 -1.02 -0.94 -7.50
C LEU A 205 -1.87 -1.66 -8.58
N PRO A 206 -2.07 -1.13 -9.80
CA PRO A 206 -2.83 -1.80 -10.88
C PRO A 206 -2.32 -3.20 -11.23
N PHE A 207 -1.02 -3.46 -11.07
CA PHE A 207 -0.43 -4.74 -11.45
C PHE A 207 -0.74 -5.88 -10.47
N LEU A 208 -1.20 -5.61 -9.25
CA LEU A 208 -1.40 -6.63 -8.23
C LEU A 208 -2.40 -7.71 -8.66
N THR A 209 -3.61 -7.31 -9.05
CA THR A 209 -4.68 -8.23 -9.47
C THR A 209 -4.33 -9.06 -10.71
N PRO A 210 -3.89 -8.49 -11.86
CA PRO A 210 -3.57 -9.27 -13.04
C PRO A 210 -2.38 -10.21 -12.84
N LEU A 211 -1.33 -9.78 -12.12
CA LEU A 211 -0.20 -10.67 -11.81
C LEU A 211 -0.62 -11.83 -10.91
N PHE A 212 -1.49 -11.57 -9.93
CA PHE A 212 -2.03 -12.62 -9.08
C PHE A 212 -2.90 -13.62 -9.86
N LEU A 213 -3.76 -13.15 -10.77
CA LEU A 213 -4.56 -14.04 -11.61
C LEU A 213 -3.69 -14.82 -12.61
N LEU A 214 -2.63 -14.22 -13.15
CA LEU A 214 -1.64 -14.94 -13.97
C LEU A 214 -0.87 -16.00 -13.16
N PHE A 215 -0.57 -15.74 -11.90
CA PHE A 215 -0.04 -16.75 -10.98
C PHE A 215 -0.99 -17.94 -10.84
N LEU A 216 -2.27 -17.69 -10.53
CA LEU A 216 -3.27 -18.76 -10.42
C LEU A 216 -3.46 -19.51 -11.75
N ASP A 217 -3.48 -18.78 -12.86
CA ASP A 217 -3.58 -19.35 -14.19
C ASP A 217 -2.42 -20.29 -14.52
N SER A 218 -1.21 -19.83 -14.27
CA SER A 218 0.01 -20.61 -14.50
C SER A 218 0.13 -21.80 -13.57
N TYR A 219 -0.41 -21.70 -12.36
CA TYR A 219 -0.39 -22.79 -11.38
C TYR A 219 -1.35 -23.93 -11.76
N PHE A 220 -2.58 -23.60 -12.18
CA PHE A 220 -3.60 -24.60 -12.51
C PHE A 220 -3.56 -25.07 -13.96
N ARG A 221 -3.14 -24.20 -14.87
CA ARG A 221 -3.12 -24.43 -16.31
C ARG A 221 -1.72 -24.13 -16.88
N PRO A 222 -0.68 -24.87 -16.45
CA PRO A 222 0.70 -24.61 -16.89
C PRO A 222 0.91 -24.85 -18.39
N ASN A 223 0.13 -25.75 -18.99
CA ASN A 223 0.26 -26.15 -20.40
C ASN A 223 -0.73 -25.44 -21.34
N ASP A 224 -1.68 -24.68 -20.80
CA ASP A 224 -2.69 -23.99 -21.60
C ASP A 224 -2.18 -22.61 -22.03
N SER A 225 -2.64 -22.15 -23.19
CA SER A 225 -2.47 -20.76 -23.58
C SER A 225 -3.24 -19.83 -22.64
N ARG A 226 -2.62 -18.70 -22.28
CA ARG A 226 -3.27 -17.67 -21.46
C ARG A 226 -4.55 -17.17 -22.15
N PRO A 227 -5.71 -17.17 -21.46
CA PRO A 227 -6.96 -16.72 -22.05
C PRO A 227 -6.89 -15.23 -22.41
N LEU A 228 -7.59 -14.84 -23.48
CA LEU A 228 -7.58 -13.48 -23.99
C LEU A 228 -7.97 -12.44 -22.94
N TRP A 229 -8.96 -12.74 -22.08
CA TRP A 229 -9.41 -11.82 -21.03
C TRP A 229 -8.30 -11.46 -20.03
N LEU A 230 -7.38 -12.38 -19.71
CA LEU A 230 -6.24 -12.08 -18.83
C LEU A 230 -5.24 -11.13 -19.50
N LYS A 231 -5.03 -11.30 -20.82
CA LYS A 231 -4.16 -10.41 -21.60
C LYS A 231 -4.76 -9.01 -21.70
N ILE A 232 -6.06 -8.91 -21.94
CA ILE A 232 -6.80 -7.64 -21.95
C ILE A 232 -6.72 -6.98 -20.58
N LEU A 233 -7.00 -7.71 -19.50
CA LEU A 233 -6.90 -7.20 -18.13
C LEU A 233 -5.49 -6.64 -17.86
N MET A 234 -4.44 -7.42 -18.13
CA MET A 234 -3.07 -6.95 -17.98
C MET A 234 -2.79 -5.68 -18.79
N GLY A 235 -3.27 -5.60 -20.04
CA GLY A 235 -3.10 -4.41 -20.89
C GLY A 235 -3.81 -3.17 -20.33
N VAL A 236 -5.04 -3.33 -19.82
CA VAL A 236 -5.81 -2.23 -19.21
C VAL A 236 -5.15 -1.75 -17.91
N GLU A 237 -4.73 -2.68 -17.04
CA GLU A 237 -4.06 -2.32 -15.79
C GLU A 237 -2.69 -1.68 -16.04
N ALA A 238 -1.93 -2.18 -17.03
CA ALA A 238 -0.68 -1.57 -17.45
C ALA A 238 -0.88 -0.16 -18.02
N PHE A 239 -1.97 0.05 -18.78
CA PHE A 239 -2.34 1.39 -19.26
C PHE A 239 -2.57 2.34 -18.08
N PHE A 240 -3.34 1.95 -17.06
CA PHE A 240 -3.51 2.78 -15.86
C PHE A 240 -2.21 3.02 -15.10
N GLY A 241 -1.37 1.99 -14.94
CA GLY A 241 -0.04 2.12 -14.35
C GLY A 241 0.78 3.22 -15.05
N VAL A 242 0.89 3.17 -16.38
CA VAL A 242 1.58 4.20 -17.17
C VAL A 242 0.89 5.56 -17.05
N LEU A 243 -0.44 5.60 -17.06
CA LEU A 243 -1.22 6.83 -16.94
C LEU A 243 -0.92 7.55 -15.61
N PHE A 244 -0.75 6.83 -14.50
CA PHE A 244 -0.36 7.41 -13.22
C PHE A 244 1.04 8.04 -13.23
N LEU A 245 1.95 7.60 -14.09
CA LEU A 245 3.29 8.20 -14.21
C LEU A 245 3.27 9.53 -14.98
N ILE A 246 2.37 9.67 -15.96
CA ILE A 246 2.40 10.81 -16.91
C ILE A 246 1.30 11.86 -16.66
N THR A 247 0.23 11.50 -15.96
CA THR A 247 -0.91 12.42 -15.73
C THR A 247 -0.46 13.60 -14.88
N PRO A 248 -0.84 14.86 -15.20
CA PRO A 248 -0.56 16.00 -14.33
C PRO A 248 -1.13 15.76 -12.93
N PHE A 249 -0.38 16.12 -11.89
CA PHE A 249 -0.73 15.73 -10.51
C PHE A 249 -2.14 16.19 -10.10
N LEU A 250 -2.58 17.37 -10.55
CA LEU A 250 -3.94 17.90 -10.33
C LEU A 250 -5.07 16.91 -10.71
N TYR A 251 -4.81 16.04 -11.70
CA TYR A 251 -5.78 15.07 -12.22
C TYR A 251 -5.49 13.63 -11.78
N ILE A 252 -4.44 13.39 -10.98
CA ILE A 252 -4.03 12.03 -10.61
C ILE A 252 -5.13 11.30 -9.84
N ASN A 253 -5.84 12.01 -8.96
CA ASN A 253 -6.96 11.46 -8.20
C ASN A 253 -8.19 11.18 -9.09
N VAL A 254 -8.36 11.90 -10.21
CA VAL A 254 -9.42 11.62 -11.20
C VAL A 254 -9.16 10.27 -11.85
N VAL A 255 -7.94 10.07 -12.32
CA VAL A 255 -7.50 8.79 -12.88
C VAL A 255 -7.63 7.67 -11.85
N TYR A 256 -7.24 7.93 -10.60
CA TYR A 256 -7.36 6.97 -9.50
C TYR A 256 -8.80 6.55 -9.26
N ARG A 257 -9.76 7.49 -9.19
CA ARG A 257 -11.17 7.14 -8.98
C ARG A 257 -11.76 6.38 -10.16
N VAL A 258 -11.46 6.80 -11.39
CA VAL A 258 -11.91 6.09 -12.59
C VAL A 258 -11.38 4.65 -12.57
N TRP A 259 -10.08 4.47 -12.31
CA TRP A 259 -9.49 3.15 -12.15
C TRP A 259 -10.18 2.35 -11.05
N LEU A 260 -10.35 2.95 -9.86
CA LEU A 260 -10.95 2.32 -8.68
C LEU A 260 -12.36 1.79 -8.97
N PHE A 261 -13.21 2.60 -9.60
CA PHE A 261 -14.58 2.21 -9.96
C PHE A 261 -14.61 1.10 -11.02
N LEU A 262 -13.71 1.13 -11.99
CA LEU A 262 -13.58 0.07 -13.00
C LEU A 262 -13.01 -1.22 -12.42
N HIS A 263 -12.10 -1.11 -11.45
CA HIS A 263 -11.37 -2.24 -10.86
C HIS A 263 -12.17 -2.97 -9.77
N LEU A 264 -13.01 -2.27 -9.01
CA LEU A 264 -13.86 -2.86 -7.96
C LEU A 264 -14.63 -4.10 -8.44
N PRO A 265 -15.43 -4.06 -9.53
CA PRO A 265 -16.14 -5.26 -10.00
C PRO A 265 -15.18 -6.37 -10.46
N LEU A 266 -13.99 -6.04 -10.97
CA LEU A 266 -13.00 -7.03 -11.38
C LEU A 266 -12.48 -7.84 -10.20
N ILE A 267 -12.16 -7.17 -9.08
CA ILE A 267 -11.77 -7.84 -7.84
C ILE A 267 -12.92 -8.68 -7.28
N LEU A 268 -14.15 -8.17 -7.26
CA LEU A 268 -15.28 -8.88 -6.63
C LEU A 268 -15.76 -10.08 -7.45
N ILE A 269 -15.58 -10.08 -8.76
CA ILE A 269 -16.15 -11.11 -9.65
C ILE A 269 -15.10 -12.09 -10.16
N LEU A 270 -13.95 -11.61 -10.67
CA LEU A 270 -13.03 -12.48 -11.43
C LEU A 270 -12.36 -13.55 -10.57
N PRO A 271 -11.76 -13.26 -9.39
CA PRO A 271 -11.14 -14.29 -8.57
C PRO A 271 -12.13 -15.38 -8.10
N PRO A 272 -13.33 -15.07 -7.56
CA PRO A 272 -14.31 -16.09 -7.19
C PRO A 272 -14.78 -16.96 -8.37
N VAL A 273 -15.05 -16.35 -9.52
CA VAL A 273 -15.46 -17.08 -10.74
C VAL A 273 -14.32 -18.00 -11.19
N TYR A 274 -13.09 -17.49 -11.22
CA TYR A 274 -11.92 -18.26 -11.61
C TYR A 274 -11.69 -19.47 -10.68
N LEU A 275 -11.71 -19.26 -9.36
CA LEU A 275 -11.57 -20.34 -8.38
C LEU A 275 -12.72 -21.35 -8.49
N THR A 276 -13.95 -20.90 -8.74
CA THR A 276 -15.10 -21.80 -8.98
C THR A 276 -14.85 -22.69 -10.20
N ILE A 277 -14.43 -22.12 -11.33
CA ILE A 277 -14.11 -22.89 -12.55
C ILE A 277 -13.02 -23.92 -12.26
N VAL A 278 -11.97 -23.54 -11.53
CA VAL A 278 -10.86 -24.42 -11.18
C VAL A 278 -11.33 -25.60 -10.31
N ASN A 279 -12.20 -25.37 -9.32
CA ASN A 279 -12.76 -26.44 -8.49
C ASN A 279 -13.71 -27.35 -9.27
N LEU A 280 -14.57 -26.79 -10.14
CA LEU A 280 -15.46 -27.57 -11.00
C LEU A 280 -14.69 -28.47 -11.97
N ARG A 281 -13.55 -28.00 -12.48
CA ARG A 281 -12.62 -28.78 -13.32
C ARG A 281 -11.78 -29.78 -12.54
N ARG A 282 -11.91 -29.83 -11.21
CA ARG A 282 -11.21 -30.75 -10.30
C ARG A 282 -9.70 -30.76 -10.48
N TYR A 283 -9.09 -29.58 -10.70
CA TYR A 283 -7.63 -29.49 -10.74
C TYR A 283 -7.02 -29.94 -9.40
N ARG A 284 -5.83 -30.53 -9.47
CA ARG A 284 -5.09 -30.96 -8.28
C ARG A 284 -4.83 -29.78 -7.35
N ASP A 285 -5.07 -29.98 -6.05
CA ASP A 285 -4.92 -28.99 -4.98
C ASP A 285 -5.85 -27.76 -5.09
N ALA A 286 -6.87 -27.78 -5.97
CA ALA A 286 -7.81 -26.67 -6.17
C ALA A 286 -8.46 -26.17 -4.89
N LEU A 287 -9.01 -27.06 -4.07
CA LEU A 287 -9.68 -26.69 -2.82
C LEU A 287 -8.71 -26.05 -1.83
N LYS A 288 -7.50 -26.63 -1.66
CA LYS A 288 -6.49 -26.12 -0.73
C LYS A 288 -6.03 -24.70 -1.11
N MET A 289 -5.77 -24.49 -2.40
CA MET A 289 -5.42 -23.17 -2.92
C MET A 289 -6.61 -22.20 -2.83
N THR A 290 -7.84 -22.66 -3.04
CA THR A 290 -9.03 -21.81 -2.91
C THR A 290 -9.19 -21.31 -1.47
N LEU A 291 -9.01 -22.19 -0.49
CA LEU A 291 -9.05 -21.83 0.93
C LEU A 291 -7.97 -20.81 1.30
N SER A 292 -6.75 -20.96 0.77
CA SER A 292 -5.67 -19.98 1.03
C SER A 292 -5.96 -18.63 0.36
N VAL A 293 -6.41 -18.64 -0.89
CA VAL A 293 -6.73 -17.42 -1.65
C VAL A 293 -7.95 -16.70 -1.07
N MET A 294 -8.87 -17.41 -0.39
CA MET A 294 -10.06 -16.80 0.20
C MET A 294 -9.71 -15.74 1.27
N VAL A 295 -8.65 -15.96 2.06
CA VAL A 295 -8.17 -14.99 3.05
C VAL A 295 -7.71 -13.69 2.37
N LEU A 296 -6.97 -13.83 1.27
CA LEU A 296 -6.56 -12.69 0.44
C LEU A 296 -7.76 -11.99 -0.19
N TYR A 297 -8.69 -12.75 -0.75
CA TYR A 297 -9.87 -12.20 -1.42
C TYR A 297 -10.73 -11.36 -0.47
N VAL A 298 -10.98 -11.86 0.75
CA VAL A 298 -11.77 -11.13 1.75
C VAL A 298 -11.07 -9.83 2.17
N THR A 299 -9.76 -9.88 2.44
CA THR A 299 -9.00 -8.69 2.83
C THR A 299 -8.86 -7.67 1.69
N ALA A 300 -8.64 -8.12 0.45
CA ALA A 300 -8.60 -7.26 -0.74
C ALA A 300 -9.94 -6.60 -1.01
N SER A 301 -11.03 -7.37 -0.93
CA SER A 301 -12.39 -6.87 -1.16
C SER A 301 -12.77 -5.84 -0.12
N TRP A 302 -12.44 -6.10 1.15
CA TRP A 302 -12.64 -5.14 2.23
C TRP A 302 -11.89 -3.84 1.98
N ASP A 303 -10.59 -3.91 1.68
CA ASP A 303 -9.77 -2.71 1.45
C ASP A 303 -10.28 -1.91 0.25
N MET A 304 -10.70 -2.57 -0.82
CA MET A 304 -11.23 -1.92 -2.02
C MET A 304 -12.59 -1.24 -1.76
N ILE A 305 -13.50 -1.91 -1.04
CA ILE A 305 -14.78 -1.34 -0.60
C ILE A 305 -14.53 -0.14 0.31
N ASN A 306 -13.62 -0.27 1.28
CA ASN A 306 -13.29 0.81 2.18
C ASN A 306 -12.65 2.00 1.44
N ALA A 307 -11.82 1.76 0.42
CA ALA A 307 -11.23 2.80 -0.42
C ALA A 307 -12.27 3.57 -1.23
N VAL A 308 -13.35 2.92 -1.69
CA VAL A 308 -14.43 3.55 -2.47
C VAL A 308 -15.39 4.34 -1.58
N PHE A 309 -15.79 3.75 -0.43
CA PHE A 309 -16.87 4.30 0.40
C PHE A 309 -16.37 5.07 1.63
N HIS A 310 -15.07 5.07 1.90
CA HIS A 310 -14.46 5.72 3.07
C HIS A 310 -15.16 5.34 4.39
N ILE A 311 -15.39 4.04 4.61
CA ILE A 311 -16.19 3.53 5.74
C ILE A 311 -15.46 3.75 7.06
N ILE A 312 -14.18 3.39 7.12
CA ILE A 312 -13.33 3.48 8.31
C ILE A 312 -11.93 3.95 7.91
N SER A 313 -11.37 4.88 8.68
CA SER A 313 -9.97 5.31 8.54
C SER A 313 -9.00 4.32 9.19
N MET A 314 -8.88 3.14 8.59
CA MET A 314 -8.00 2.05 9.01
C MET A 314 -6.96 1.74 7.93
N GLU A 315 -5.75 1.31 8.35
CA GLU A 315 -4.73 0.81 7.43
C GLU A 315 -5.21 -0.43 6.66
N PRO A 316 -4.82 -0.60 5.39
CA PRO A 316 -5.23 -1.74 4.56
C PRO A 316 -4.92 -3.10 5.21
N LEU A 317 -5.90 -3.99 5.25
CA LEU A 317 -5.81 -5.33 5.79
C LEU A 317 -5.05 -6.32 4.90
N PHE A 318 -4.95 -6.02 3.60
CA PHE A 318 -4.39 -6.91 2.59
C PHE A 318 -2.97 -7.38 2.91
N ARG A 319 -2.12 -6.54 3.53
CA ARG A 319 -0.76 -6.92 3.94
C ARG A 319 -0.74 -8.10 4.92
N TYR A 320 -1.70 -8.13 5.85
CA TYR A 320 -1.82 -9.23 6.83
C TYR A 320 -2.44 -10.46 6.17
N GLY A 321 -3.46 -10.27 5.33
CA GLY A 321 -4.05 -11.34 4.53
C GLY A 321 -3.02 -12.02 3.63
N PHE A 322 -2.14 -11.23 3.00
CA PHE A 322 -1.06 -11.73 2.16
C PHE A 322 0.00 -12.48 2.96
N PHE A 323 0.40 -11.99 4.14
CA PHE A 323 1.30 -12.74 5.01
C PHE A 323 0.76 -14.13 5.36
N ILE A 324 -0.51 -14.22 5.78
CA ILE A 324 -1.16 -15.50 6.10
C ILE A 324 -1.23 -16.38 4.85
N PHE A 325 -1.64 -15.81 3.71
CA PHE A 325 -1.68 -16.53 2.46
C PHE A 325 -0.32 -17.06 2.07
N ALA A 326 0.76 -16.26 2.10
CA ALA A 326 2.08 -16.65 1.64
C ALA A 326 2.65 -17.86 2.39
N LEU A 327 2.26 -18.08 3.65
CA LEU A 327 2.65 -19.26 4.43
C LEU A 327 1.98 -20.57 3.94
N LEU A 328 0.79 -20.49 3.33
CA LEU A 328 0.01 -21.67 2.93
C LEU A 328 0.55 -22.37 1.65
N PRO A 329 0.97 -21.66 0.59
CA PRO A 329 1.69 -22.24 -0.54
C PRO A 329 3.01 -22.90 -0.14
N VAL A 330 3.73 -22.41 0.88
CA VAL A 330 4.97 -23.06 1.35
C VAL A 330 4.69 -24.50 1.79
N VAL A 331 3.62 -24.72 2.57
CA VAL A 331 3.18 -26.06 2.97
C VAL A 331 2.73 -26.89 1.77
N THR A 332 2.00 -26.26 0.83
CA THR A 332 1.49 -26.95 -0.37
C THR A 332 2.61 -27.38 -1.32
N MET A 333 3.62 -26.53 -1.51
CA MET A 333 4.81 -26.80 -2.33
C MET A 333 5.74 -27.80 -1.67
N ALA A 334 5.96 -27.72 -0.35
CA ALA A 334 6.72 -28.72 0.39
C ALA A 334 6.12 -30.13 0.21
N ASN A 335 4.79 -30.25 0.30
CA ASN A 335 4.09 -31.50 0.04
C ASN A 335 4.27 -32.01 -1.40
N ARG A 336 4.30 -31.12 -2.39
CA ARG A 336 4.59 -31.48 -3.79
C ARG A 336 6.03 -31.96 -3.97
N PHE A 337 6.99 -31.30 -3.33
CA PHE A 337 8.40 -31.70 -3.36
C PHE A 337 8.58 -33.09 -2.74
N VAL A 338 8.04 -33.31 -1.54
CA VAL A 338 8.06 -34.63 -0.87
C VAL A 338 7.39 -35.70 -1.73
N SER A 339 6.25 -35.39 -2.35
CA SER A 339 5.55 -36.34 -3.23
C SER A 339 6.37 -36.70 -4.47
N ALA A 340 7.05 -35.71 -5.08
CA ALA A 340 7.90 -35.94 -6.24
C ALA A 340 9.16 -36.74 -5.87
N PHE A 341 9.77 -36.44 -4.72
CA PHE A 341 10.91 -37.18 -4.20
C PHE A 341 10.54 -38.65 -3.94
N ASN A 342 9.44 -38.88 -3.22
CA ASN A 342 8.93 -40.23 -2.97
C ASN A 342 8.58 -41.00 -4.25
N TYR A 343 8.14 -40.29 -5.31
CA TYR A 343 7.89 -40.90 -6.61
C TYR A 343 9.19 -41.31 -7.31
N LEU A 344 10.21 -40.45 -7.30
CA LEU A 344 11.53 -40.78 -7.85
C LEU A 344 12.16 -41.96 -7.11
N ASP A 345 12.10 -41.98 -5.78
CA ASP A 345 12.60 -43.10 -4.97
C ASP A 345 11.90 -44.42 -5.33
N ARG A 346 10.58 -44.40 -5.50
CA ARG A 346 9.81 -45.59 -5.91
C ARG A 346 10.20 -46.07 -7.30
N VAL A 347 10.34 -45.15 -8.25
CA VAL A 347 10.70 -45.48 -9.64
C VAL A 347 12.12 -46.02 -9.70
N ASN A 348 13.09 -45.42 -9.00
CA ASN A 348 14.45 -45.93 -8.90
C ASN A 348 14.47 -47.34 -8.26
N ALA A 349 13.73 -47.54 -7.17
CA ALA A 349 13.64 -48.85 -6.51
C ALA A 349 12.96 -49.92 -7.39
N GLU A 350 12.12 -49.53 -8.34
CA GLU A 350 11.51 -50.43 -9.33
C GLU A 350 12.49 -50.75 -10.47
N LEU A 351 13.24 -49.75 -10.95
CA LEU A 351 14.31 -49.91 -11.94
C LEU A 351 15.41 -50.83 -11.44
N ASP A 352 15.87 -50.64 -10.20
CA ASP A 352 16.90 -51.49 -9.58
C ASP A 352 16.43 -52.96 -9.50
N ARG A 353 15.15 -53.17 -9.13
CA ARG A 353 14.55 -54.51 -9.12
C ARG A 353 14.49 -55.15 -10.52
N LYS A 354 14.09 -54.39 -11.54
CA LYS A 354 14.03 -54.87 -12.93
C LYS A 354 15.42 -55.18 -13.48
N ASN A 355 16.41 -54.33 -13.20
CA ASN A 355 17.80 -54.55 -13.61
C ASN A 355 18.39 -55.80 -12.96
N ASN A 356 18.16 -56.01 -11.66
CA ASN A 356 18.64 -57.20 -10.96
C ASN A 356 17.99 -58.48 -11.52
N ALA A 357 16.68 -58.46 -11.81
CA ALA A 357 16.00 -59.61 -12.42
C ALA A 357 16.50 -59.93 -13.84
N LEU A 358 16.98 -58.93 -14.60
CA LEU A 358 17.58 -59.13 -15.91
C LEU A 358 19.01 -59.68 -15.84
N LEU A 359 19.75 -59.42 -14.76
CA LEU A 359 21.09 -59.98 -14.54
C LEU A 359 21.05 -61.43 -14.05
N GLU A 360 19.90 -61.87 -13.52
CA GLU A 360 19.67 -63.25 -13.09
C GLU A 360 19.19 -64.19 -14.23
N LEU A 361 18.86 -63.62 -15.41
CA LEU A 361 18.53 -64.33 -16.65
C LEU A 361 19.77 -64.44 -17.55
#